data_AF-A0A9D6VIT4-F1
#
_entry.id   AF-A0A9D6VIT4-F1
#
_cell.length_a   1.000
_cell.length_b   1.000
_cell.length_c   1.000
_cell.angle_alpha   90.00
_cell.angle_beta   90.00
_cell.angle_gamma   90.00
#
_symmetry.space_group_name_H-M   'P 1'
#
loop_
_entity.id
_entity.type
_entity.pdbx_description
1 polymer ?
#
loop_
_entity_poly.entity_id
_entity_poly.type
_entity_poly.pdbx_seq_one_letter_code
_entity_poly.pdbx_strand_id
1 'polypeptide(L)'
;MKNYPFTQSSSNNIINGVSTRSDILKAWDRAGSDIPAIYGKFGVTRADIAALPSRPNVTITSNQHDFWSIGRNSLSGYSGISEGYKDSEVRLRAGGSTFYMRDLNAWGVSSYRAFKGHVKSTGKQFWIIANCGNFTQLGKETPAKPNLEIRKSVIGGKTTAIPGETFTYRVEYRNSRDDSLAEGVSLRDDLDSGYVDRLAPTNYPMSASGVMVKNIGNMGSTDNSRIFDVTVRVKPNIAAGTNICNLAKLVASNAPTVVTPKICVTVVTPQAPQATPTPLPPQPEVPPGSTKDVKNITQNLEGKAAIESKVQAGDVIEYKLITANSNATEKTNYDVVDYVGDVLEYADLDKSFLASQGGSFNETTNQVIWSKQTLPANGQLEKKFRVTLKNPIPGTNSPTQASTTFDCKISNKYGDEISLQVECPVLKTVETLPNTGPGEAIGVSFTLTTFAGYFLARNKLLTKELGILRRSYSRSAQ
;
A
#
# COMPACT_ATOMS: atom_id res chain seq x y z
N MET A 1 -19.02 -39.43 17.30
CA MET A 1 -18.34 -38.17 17.67
C MET A 1 -17.05 -38.08 16.88
N LYS A 2 -16.95 -37.23 15.86
CA LYS A 2 -15.64 -36.93 15.26
C LYS A 2 -14.97 -35.90 16.17
N ASN A 3 -13.99 -36.35 16.96
CA ASN A 3 -13.10 -35.47 17.71
C ASN A 3 -12.30 -34.65 16.70
N TYR A 4 -12.67 -33.39 16.49
CA TYR A 4 -11.79 -32.44 15.83
C TYR A 4 -10.68 -32.06 16.83
N PRO A 5 -9.40 -32.27 16.49
CA PRO A 5 -8.30 -32.02 17.40
C PRO A 5 -7.96 -30.52 17.39
N PHE A 6 -8.74 -29.70 18.10
CA PHE A 6 -8.33 -28.32 18.38
C PHE A 6 -7.40 -28.26 19.61
N THR A 7 -6.41 -29.15 19.67
CA THR A 7 -5.22 -29.00 20.53
C THR A 7 -4.09 -28.27 19.81
N GLN A 8 -4.26 -27.92 18.52
CA GLN A 8 -3.27 -27.15 17.75
C GLN A 8 -3.73 -25.72 17.47
N SER A 9 -2.78 -24.80 17.55
CA SER A 9 -2.89 -23.45 17.03
C SER A 9 -3.33 -23.48 15.57
N SER A 10 -4.38 -22.73 15.23
CA SER A 10 -4.81 -22.54 13.85
C SER A 10 -4.67 -21.07 13.48
N SER A 11 -4.26 -20.80 12.24
CA SER A 11 -4.26 -19.42 11.71
C SER A 11 -5.66 -18.82 11.66
N ASN A 12 -6.73 -19.64 11.71
CA ASN A 12 -8.12 -19.17 11.70
C ASN A 12 -8.63 -18.74 13.10
N ASN A 13 -7.97 -19.16 14.18
CA ASN A 13 -8.39 -18.86 15.54
C ASN A 13 -8.19 -17.38 15.86
N ILE A 14 -9.17 -16.77 16.55
CA ILE A 14 -8.99 -15.40 17.06
C ILE A 14 -7.94 -15.38 18.19
N ILE A 15 -8.03 -16.33 19.12
CA ILE A 15 -7.03 -16.58 20.17
C ILE A 15 -6.72 -18.08 20.22
N ASN A 16 -5.44 -18.44 20.13
CA ASN A 16 -5.03 -19.84 20.25
C ASN A 16 -4.99 -20.31 21.71
N GLY A 17 -5.53 -21.50 21.97
CA GLY A 17 -5.35 -22.22 23.24
C GLY A 17 -6.19 -21.72 24.42
N VAL A 18 -7.32 -21.04 24.18
CA VAL A 18 -8.16 -20.52 25.27
C VAL A 18 -8.75 -21.65 26.13
N SER A 19 -8.36 -21.73 27.39
CA SER A 19 -8.85 -22.76 28.33
C SER A 19 -9.52 -22.17 29.57
N THR A 20 -9.15 -20.94 29.94
CA THR A 20 -9.67 -20.20 31.08
C THR A 20 -9.99 -18.76 30.69
N ARG A 21 -10.83 -18.09 31.49
CA ARG A 21 -11.05 -16.63 31.36
C ARG A 21 -9.74 -15.84 31.40
N SER A 22 -8.76 -16.29 32.20
CA SER A 22 -7.47 -15.62 32.29
C SER A 22 -6.72 -15.61 30.97
N ASP A 23 -6.88 -16.62 30.12
CA ASP A 23 -6.24 -16.67 28.81
C ASP A 23 -6.80 -15.59 27.89
N ILE A 24 -8.12 -15.37 27.96
CA ILE A 24 -8.81 -14.30 27.21
C ILE A 24 -8.35 -12.93 27.69
N LEU A 25 -8.28 -12.71 29.01
CA LEU A 25 -7.81 -11.44 29.59
C LEU A 25 -6.35 -11.17 29.26
N LYS A 26 -5.48 -12.19 29.32
CA LYS A 26 -4.07 -12.06 28.91
C LYS A 26 -3.95 -11.69 27.43
N ALA A 27 -4.75 -12.31 26.56
CA ALA A 27 -4.78 -11.96 25.15
C ALA A 27 -5.31 -10.53 24.93
N TRP A 28 -6.32 -10.11 25.69
CA TRP A 28 -6.86 -8.75 25.64
C TRP A 28 -5.82 -7.71 26.05
N ASP A 29 -5.11 -7.94 27.17
CA ASP A 29 -4.20 -6.96 27.78
C ASP A 29 -2.80 -6.94 27.17
N ARG A 30 -2.48 -7.89 26.28
CA ARG A 30 -1.16 -7.95 25.63
C ARG A 30 -0.94 -6.68 24.81
N ALA A 31 0.24 -6.06 24.94
CA ALA A 31 0.64 -4.94 24.10
C ALA A 31 0.55 -5.30 22.61
N GLY A 32 -0.03 -4.42 21.79
CA GLY A 32 -0.28 -4.66 20.37
C GLY A 32 -1.36 -5.70 20.06
N SER A 33 -2.18 -6.08 21.04
CA SER A 33 -3.30 -7.00 20.82
C SER A 33 -4.41 -6.36 19.98
N ASP A 34 -4.94 -7.14 19.04
CA ASP A 34 -6.13 -6.82 18.24
C ASP A 34 -7.44 -7.22 18.94
N ILE A 35 -7.36 -8.03 20.00
CA ILE A 35 -8.53 -8.58 20.70
C ILE A 35 -9.47 -7.50 21.25
N PRO A 36 -9.00 -6.40 21.87
CA PRO A 36 -9.89 -5.34 22.34
C PRO A 36 -10.72 -4.73 21.21
N ALA A 37 -10.13 -4.56 20.03
CA ALA A 37 -10.80 -4.00 18.87
C ALA A 37 -11.77 -5.03 18.22
N ILE A 38 -11.32 -6.28 18.05
CA ILE A 38 -12.13 -7.35 17.44
C ILE A 38 -13.39 -7.62 18.27
N TYR A 39 -13.26 -7.86 19.58
CA TYR A 39 -14.41 -8.11 20.45
C TYR A 39 -15.22 -6.83 20.70
N GLY A 40 -14.54 -5.68 20.83
CA GLY A 40 -15.19 -4.38 20.96
C GLY A 40 -16.10 -4.03 19.78
N LYS A 41 -15.84 -4.56 18.58
CA LYS A 41 -16.73 -4.42 17.41
C LYS A 41 -18.14 -4.96 17.67
N PHE A 42 -18.28 -5.95 18.57
CA PHE A 42 -19.54 -6.54 18.99
C PHE A 42 -20.05 -5.96 20.33
N GLY A 43 -19.46 -4.84 20.77
CA GLY A 43 -19.79 -4.17 22.02
C GLY A 43 -19.23 -4.82 23.28
N VAL A 44 -18.48 -5.92 23.16
CA VAL A 44 -17.87 -6.60 24.32
C VAL A 44 -16.76 -5.73 24.90
N THR A 45 -16.85 -5.46 26.20
CA THR A 45 -15.81 -4.74 26.93
C THR A 45 -14.90 -5.69 27.71
N ARG A 46 -13.75 -5.19 28.15
CA ARG A 46 -12.86 -5.93 29.05
C ARG A 46 -13.58 -6.35 30.35
N ALA A 47 -14.49 -5.52 30.86
CA ALA A 47 -15.27 -5.82 32.05
C ALA A 47 -16.24 -6.99 31.83
N ASP A 48 -16.85 -7.08 30.64
CA ASP A 48 -17.70 -8.22 30.27
C ASP A 48 -16.89 -9.52 30.23
N ILE A 49 -15.66 -9.48 29.70
CA ILE A 49 -14.74 -10.62 29.75
C ILE A 49 -14.36 -10.99 31.19
N ALA A 50 -14.11 -9.99 32.05
CA ALA A 50 -13.78 -10.24 33.46
C ALA A 50 -14.96 -10.88 34.23
N ALA A 51 -16.20 -10.61 33.83
CA ALA A 51 -17.41 -11.19 34.42
C ALA A 51 -17.70 -12.64 33.95
N LEU A 52 -16.99 -13.15 32.94
CA LEU A 52 -17.12 -14.54 32.50
C LEU A 52 -16.74 -15.53 33.63
N PRO A 53 -17.27 -16.77 33.59
CA PRO A 53 -16.82 -17.83 34.49
C PRO A 53 -15.35 -18.18 34.26
N SER A 54 -14.68 -18.71 35.28
CA SER A 54 -13.24 -19.03 35.22
C SER A 54 -12.89 -20.07 34.15
N ARG A 55 -13.83 -20.96 33.82
CA ARG A 55 -13.74 -22.02 32.81
C ARG A 55 -14.99 -22.02 31.91
N PRO A 56 -14.95 -22.65 30.71
CA PRO A 56 -16.11 -22.80 29.86
C PRO A 56 -17.27 -23.46 30.62
N ASN A 57 -18.41 -22.78 30.68
CA ASN A 57 -19.57 -23.16 31.48
C ASN A 57 -20.73 -23.74 30.67
N VAL A 58 -20.63 -23.72 29.33
CA VAL A 58 -21.66 -24.27 28.45
C VAL A 58 -21.02 -25.06 27.31
N THR A 59 -21.83 -25.92 26.70
CA THR A 59 -21.57 -26.51 25.39
C THR A 59 -22.61 -25.98 24.42
N ILE A 60 -22.18 -25.45 23.28
CA ILE A 60 -23.07 -25.05 22.18
C ILE A 60 -22.90 -26.04 21.02
N THR A 61 -23.99 -26.40 20.35
CA THR A 61 -23.93 -27.18 19.11
C THR A 61 -24.33 -26.29 17.93
N SER A 62 -23.55 -26.33 16.86
CA SER A 62 -23.66 -25.38 15.73
C SER A 62 -25.03 -25.31 15.08
N ASN A 63 -25.84 -26.38 15.15
CA ASN A 63 -27.17 -26.43 14.54
C ASN A 63 -28.33 -26.25 15.54
N GLN A 64 -28.07 -25.99 16.83
CA GLN A 64 -29.14 -25.79 17.82
C GLN A 64 -29.81 -24.43 17.71
N HIS A 65 -29.05 -23.41 17.33
CA HIS A 65 -29.50 -22.04 17.16
C HIS A 65 -28.77 -21.40 15.96
N ASP A 66 -29.22 -20.21 15.56
CA ASP A 66 -28.57 -19.39 14.53
C ASP A 66 -27.27 -18.78 15.06
N PHE A 67 -26.27 -19.62 15.33
CA PHE A 67 -24.98 -19.20 15.85
C PHE A 67 -24.10 -18.65 14.75
N TRP A 68 -23.68 -17.40 14.91
CA TRP A 68 -22.69 -16.77 14.03
C TRP A 68 -21.40 -16.54 14.79
N SER A 69 -20.30 -17.04 14.24
CA SER A 69 -18.98 -17.01 14.84
C SER A 69 -18.00 -16.25 13.96
N ILE A 70 -16.92 -15.73 14.56
CA ILE A 70 -15.84 -15.08 13.82
C ILE A 70 -14.59 -15.96 13.69
N GLY A 71 -13.76 -15.69 12.69
CA GLY A 71 -12.36 -16.14 12.68
C GLY A 71 -11.52 -15.38 11.67
N ARG A 72 -10.21 -15.66 11.64
CA ARG A 72 -9.24 -14.83 10.91
C ARG A 72 -9.21 -15.06 9.40
N ASN A 73 -9.56 -16.26 8.94
CA ASN A 73 -9.49 -16.61 7.51
C ASN A 73 -10.88 -16.65 6.89
N SER A 74 -11.02 -16.33 5.61
CA SER A 74 -12.28 -16.44 4.86
C SER A 74 -12.65 -17.91 4.58
N LEU A 75 -13.95 -18.21 4.56
CA LEU A 75 -14.48 -19.51 4.13
C LEU A 75 -14.14 -19.86 2.68
N SER A 76 -13.91 -18.86 1.81
CA SER A 76 -13.55 -19.10 0.41
C SER A 76 -12.24 -19.87 0.23
N GLY A 77 -11.35 -19.84 1.23
CA GLY A 77 -10.10 -20.62 1.24
C GLY A 77 -10.28 -22.12 1.54
N TYR A 78 -11.51 -22.57 1.85
CA TYR A 78 -11.78 -23.95 2.24
C TYR A 78 -12.60 -24.68 1.17
N SER A 79 -12.09 -25.82 0.71
CA SER A 79 -12.66 -26.61 -0.39
C SER A 79 -13.88 -27.46 -0.01
N GLY A 80 -14.12 -27.71 1.28
CA GLY A 80 -15.23 -28.53 1.78
C GLY A 80 -16.44 -27.77 2.32
N ILE A 81 -16.45 -26.44 2.18
CA ILE A 81 -17.53 -25.58 2.68
C ILE A 81 -18.47 -25.24 1.53
N SER A 82 -19.78 -25.40 1.74
CA SER A 82 -20.79 -25.11 0.72
C SER A 82 -20.78 -23.63 0.34
N GLU A 83 -21.14 -23.34 -0.92
CA GLU A 83 -21.10 -21.97 -1.44
C GLU A 83 -22.06 -21.04 -0.70
N GLY A 84 -23.23 -21.54 -0.28
CA GLY A 84 -24.18 -20.76 0.51
C GLY A 84 -23.59 -20.16 1.78
N TYR A 85 -22.69 -20.88 2.47
CA TYR A 85 -22.01 -20.33 3.65
C TYR A 85 -20.97 -19.28 3.26
N LYS A 86 -20.21 -19.51 2.18
CA LYS A 86 -19.22 -18.55 1.66
C LYS A 86 -19.89 -17.25 1.22
N ASP A 87 -21.01 -17.35 0.53
CA ASP A 87 -21.83 -16.22 0.08
C ASP A 87 -22.46 -15.44 1.24
N SER A 88 -22.68 -16.09 2.38
CA SER A 88 -23.25 -15.46 3.56
C SER A 88 -22.20 -14.81 4.49
N GLU A 89 -20.90 -15.08 4.28
CA GLU A 89 -19.81 -14.57 5.09
C GLU A 89 -19.67 -13.05 4.98
N VAL A 90 -19.32 -12.41 6.09
CA VAL A 90 -19.06 -10.96 6.12
C VAL A 90 -17.62 -10.73 6.54
N ARG A 91 -16.86 -10.07 5.67
CA ARG A 91 -15.55 -9.52 6.00
C ARG A 91 -15.73 -8.32 6.92
N LEU A 92 -15.08 -8.37 8.08
CA LEU A 92 -15.09 -7.35 9.11
C LEU A 92 -13.69 -6.80 9.35
N ARG A 93 -13.60 -5.52 9.73
CA ARG A 93 -12.32 -4.90 10.14
C ARG A 93 -12.43 -4.19 11.48
N ALA A 94 -11.40 -4.35 12.32
CA ALA A 94 -11.26 -3.61 13.57
C ALA A 94 -9.80 -3.59 14.01
N GLY A 95 -9.31 -2.45 14.52
CA GLY A 95 -7.96 -2.35 15.07
C GLY A 95 -6.85 -2.72 14.07
N GLY A 96 -7.06 -2.45 12.78
CA GLY A 96 -6.14 -2.83 11.71
C GLY A 96 -6.21 -4.31 11.29
N SER A 97 -6.98 -5.15 11.98
CA SER A 97 -7.16 -6.55 11.65
C SER A 97 -8.38 -6.79 10.77
N THR A 98 -8.25 -7.75 9.85
CA THR A 98 -9.35 -8.31 9.06
C THR A 98 -9.73 -9.67 9.63
N PHE A 99 -11.03 -9.90 9.78
CA PHE A 99 -11.60 -11.17 10.25
C PHE A 99 -12.99 -11.35 9.61
N TYR A 100 -13.58 -12.51 9.79
CA TYR A 100 -14.77 -12.91 9.03
C TYR A 100 -15.82 -13.48 9.96
N MET A 101 -17.05 -12.96 9.84
CA MET A 101 -18.22 -13.46 10.53
C MET A 101 -19.03 -14.38 9.63
N ARG A 102 -19.43 -15.53 10.17
CA ARG A 102 -20.02 -16.63 9.42
C ARG A 102 -20.90 -17.49 10.29
N ASP A 103 -21.82 -18.20 9.66
CA ASP A 103 -22.59 -19.25 10.31
C ASP A 103 -21.64 -20.32 10.90
N LEU A 104 -21.82 -20.66 12.18
CA LEU A 104 -21.00 -21.65 12.87
C LEU A 104 -21.19 -23.06 12.28
N ASN A 105 -22.37 -23.35 11.72
CA ASN A 105 -22.68 -24.61 11.04
C ASN A 105 -21.97 -24.75 9.69
N ALA A 106 -21.27 -23.72 9.20
CA ALA A 106 -20.39 -23.84 8.05
C ALA A 106 -19.34 -24.95 8.22
N TRP A 107 -18.90 -25.20 9.46
CA TRP A 107 -17.94 -26.26 9.81
C TRP A 107 -18.60 -27.64 10.01
N GLY A 108 -19.88 -27.79 9.63
CA GLY A 108 -20.71 -28.95 9.92
C GLY A 108 -21.27 -28.96 11.34
N VAL A 109 -22.10 -29.97 11.62
CA VAL A 109 -22.73 -30.16 12.93
C VAL A 109 -21.68 -30.58 13.95
N SER A 110 -21.31 -29.65 14.84
CA SER A 110 -20.23 -29.81 15.82
C SER A 110 -20.63 -29.19 17.15
N SER A 111 -20.09 -29.74 18.25
CA SER A 111 -20.30 -29.22 19.60
C SER A 111 -19.03 -28.60 20.15
N TYR A 112 -19.17 -27.46 20.81
CA TYR A 112 -18.08 -26.62 21.27
C TYR A 112 -18.28 -26.26 22.73
N ARG A 113 -17.23 -26.43 23.55
CA ARG A 113 -17.20 -25.83 24.89
C ARG A 113 -16.98 -24.33 24.75
N ALA A 114 -17.75 -23.52 25.48
CA ALA A 114 -17.68 -22.08 25.38
C ALA A 114 -17.86 -21.39 26.74
N PHE A 115 -17.33 -20.18 26.83
CA PHE A 115 -17.67 -19.22 27.89
C PHE A 115 -18.91 -18.46 27.45
N LYS A 116 -20.00 -18.52 28.23
CA LYS A 116 -21.20 -17.71 27.99
C LYS A 116 -21.18 -16.45 28.85
N GLY A 117 -21.42 -15.30 28.23
CA GLY A 117 -21.51 -14.00 28.89
C GLY A 117 -22.64 -13.14 28.33
N HIS A 118 -22.72 -11.91 28.84
CA HIS A 118 -23.63 -10.88 28.32
C HIS A 118 -22.83 -9.59 28.14
N VAL A 119 -23.12 -8.86 27.07
CA VAL A 119 -22.61 -7.50 26.88
C VAL A 119 -23.39 -6.58 27.81
N LYS A 120 -22.74 -5.99 28.83
CA LYS A 120 -23.43 -5.21 29.88
C LYS A 120 -24.27 -4.06 29.34
N SER A 121 -23.81 -3.39 28.27
CA SER A 121 -24.49 -2.23 27.69
C SER A 121 -25.79 -2.56 26.94
N THR A 122 -25.91 -3.79 26.42
CA THR A 122 -27.05 -4.18 25.56
C THR A 122 -27.85 -5.37 26.11
N GLY A 123 -27.32 -6.09 27.10
CA GLY A 123 -27.88 -7.35 27.58
C GLY A 123 -27.75 -8.52 26.60
N LYS A 124 -27.17 -8.32 25.41
CA LYS A 124 -27.01 -9.38 24.41
C LYS A 124 -26.10 -10.49 24.91
N GLN A 125 -26.52 -11.74 24.68
CA GLN A 125 -25.69 -12.91 24.97
C GLN A 125 -24.56 -13.04 23.96
N PHE A 126 -23.40 -13.46 24.45
CA PHE A 126 -22.29 -13.86 23.60
C PHE A 126 -21.59 -15.10 24.14
N TRP A 127 -20.83 -15.73 23.28
CA TRP A 127 -20.00 -16.88 23.58
C TRP A 127 -18.59 -16.66 23.07
N ILE A 128 -17.60 -17.17 23.80
CA ILE A 128 -16.23 -17.32 23.30
C ILE A 128 -15.93 -18.80 23.31
N ILE A 129 -15.69 -19.37 22.13
CA ILE A 129 -15.41 -20.80 21.97
C ILE A 129 -14.02 -21.10 22.55
N ALA A 130 -13.94 -22.13 23.40
CA ALA A 130 -12.67 -22.59 23.95
C ALA A 130 -11.72 -23.06 22.83
N ASN A 131 -10.43 -23.04 23.10
CA ASN A 131 -9.31 -23.35 22.20
C ASN A 131 -9.09 -22.35 21.05
N CYS A 132 -10.14 -21.76 20.45
CA CYS A 132 -10.00 -20.85 19.32
C CYS A 132 -10.32 -19.37 19.62
N GLY A 133 -10.94 -19.08 20.77
CA GLY A 133 -11.29 -17.71 21.14
C GLY A 133 -12.27 -17.05 20.17
N ASN A 134 -12.96 -17.82 19.33
CA ASN A 134 -13.87 -17.26 18.35
C ASN A 134 -15.10 -16.72 19.07
N PHE A 135 -15.28 -15.40 19.01
CA PHE A 135 -16.51 -14.76 19.45
C PHE A 135 -17.67 -15.32 18.64
N THR A 136 -18.78 -15.58 19.31
CA THR A 136 -19.98 -16.17 18.73
C THR A 136 -21.20 -15.50 19.34
N GLN A 137 -22.23 -15.26 18.55
CA GLN A 137 -23.50 -14.70 19.00
C GLN A 137 -24.68 -15.36 18.29
N LEU A 138 -25.89 -15.01 18.71
CA LEU A 138 -27.11 -15.35 17.99
C LEU A 138 -27.36 -14.31 16.91
N GLY A 139 -27.63 -14.79 15.70
CA GLY A 139 -27.88 -13.94 14.56
C GLY A 139 -26.63 -13.31 13.99
N LYS A 140 -26.69 -13.08 12.68
CA LYS A 140 -25.69 -12.33 11.95
C LYS A 140 -25.67 -10.86 12.40
N GLU A 141 -24.50 -10.25 12.52
CA GLU A 141 -24.42 -8.79 12.62
C GLU A 141 -25.05 -8.15 11.39
N THR A 142 -25.81 -7.07 11.59
CA THR A 142 -26.40 -6.34 10.47
C THR A 142 -25.28 -5.67 9.68
N PRO A 143 -24.98 -6.11 8.45
CA PRO A 143 -23.88 -5.54 7.70
C PRO A 143 -24.17 -4.08 7.35
N ALA A 144 -23.12 -3.30 7.21
CA ALA A 144 -23.24 -1.94 6.72
C ALA A 144 -23.80 -1.96 5.28
N LYS A 145 -24.51 -0.90 4.86
CA LYS A 145 -24.94 -0.76 3.46
C LYS A 145 -23.74 -0.89 2.49
N PRO A 146 -23.80 -1.70 1.42
CA PRO A 146 -22.68 -1.87 0.49
C PRO A 146 -22.36 -0.61 -0.31
N ASN A 147 -21.11 -0.51 -0.78
CA ASN A 147 -20.70 0.46 -1.79
C ASN A 147 -20.17 -0.28 -3.02
N LEU A 148 -20.99 -0.36 -4.06
CA LEU A 148 -20.61 -1.05 -5.29
C LEU A 148 -19.78 -0.14 -6.18
N GLU A 149 -18.74 -0.69 -6.77
CA GLU A 149 -17.91 -0.01 -7.76
C GLU A 149 -17.80 -0.87 -9.00
N ILE A 150 -17.85 -0.23 -10.17
CA ILE A 150 -17.69 -0.88 -11.47
C ILE A 150 -16.93 0.02 -12.43
N ARG A 151 -16.00 -0.55 -13.19
CA ARG A 151 -15.25 0.10 -14.25
C ARG A 151 -15.24 -0.79 -15.48
N LYS A 152 -15.22 -0.18 -16.67
CA LYS A 152 -15.10 -0.89 -17.94
C LYS A 152 -14.00 -0.30 -18.82
N SER A 153 -13.30 -1.15 -19.55
CA SER A 153 -12.27 -0.78 -20.52
C SER A 153 -12.23 -1.78 -21.68
N VAL A 154 -11.50 -1.43 -22.76
CA VAL A 154 -11.10 -2.39 -23.79
C VAL A 154 -9.65 -2.79 -23.50
N ILE A 155 -9.36 -4.09 -23.47
CA ILE A 155 -8.00 -4.59 -23.27
C ILE A 155 -7.11 -4.04 -24.40
N GLY A 156 -5.95 -3.48 -24.03
CA GLY A 156 -5.03 -2.83 -24.97
C GLY A 156 -5.44 -1.41 -25.39
N GLY A 157 -6.52 -0.84 -24.82
CA GLY A 157 -6.92 0.55 -25.08
C GLY A 157 -7.45 0.80 -26.49
N LYS A 158 -7.87 -0.25 -27.19
CA LYS A 158 -8.32 -0.19 -28.58
C LYS A 158 -9.56 0.70 -28.75
N THR A 159 -9.49 1.65 -29.68
CA THR A 159 -10.55 2.64 -29.97
C THR A 159 -11.19 2.45 -31.34
N THR A 160 -10.59 1.67 -32.23
CA THR A 160 -11.10 1.37 -33.57
C THR A 160 -11.14 -0.12 -33.83
N ALA A 161 -12.00 -0.59 -34.74
CA ALA A 161 -12.00 -1.99 -35.19
C ALA A 161 -12.45 -2.10 -36.65
N ILE A 162 -12.06 -3.17 -37.34
CA ILE A 162 -12.58 -3.49 -38.68
C ILE A 162 -13.67 -4.58 -38.61
N PRO A 163 -14.58 -4.67 -39.59
CA PRO A 163 -15.53 -5.77 -39.67
C PRO A 163 -14.84 -7.15 -39.61
N GLY A 164 -15.38 -8.07 -38.81
CA GLY A 164 -14.80 -9.39 -38.55
C GLY A 164 -13.73 -9.43 -37.47
N GLU A 165 -13.21 -8.28 -37.02
CA GLU A 165 -12.15 -8.23 -36.02
C GLU A 165 -12.67 -8.53 -34.61
N THR A 166 -11.80 -9.09 -33.77
CA THR A 166 -12.11 -9.39 -32.37
C THR A 166 -11.45 -8.43 -31.41
N PHE A 167 -12.10 -8.16 -30.28
CA PHE A 167 -11.50 -7.45 -29.15
C PHE A 167 -12.19 -7.83 -27.84
N THR A 168 -11.58 -7.46 -26.71
CA THR A 168 -12.05 -7.87 -25.38
C THR A 168 -12.39 -6.66 -24.52
N TYR A 169 -13.62 -6.62 -24.04
CA TYR A 169 -14.03 -5.75 -22.95
C TYR A 169 -13.58 -6.33 -21.61
N ARG A 170 -13.02 -5.50 -20.73
CA ARG A 170 -12.74 -5.85 -19.34
C ARG A 170 -13.67 -5.07 -18.42
N VAL A 171 -14.35 -5.78 -17.54
CA VAL A 171 -15.17 -5.22 -16.47
C VAL A 171 -14.51 -5.54 -15.12
N GLU A 172 -14.23 -4.50 -14.35
CA GLU A 172 -13.70 -4.59 -13.00
C GLU A 172 -14.78 -4.16 -12.01
N TYR A 173 -15.04 -4.95 -10.98
CA TYR A 173 -16.09 -4.64 -10.00
C TYR A 173 -15.74 -5.13 -8.59
N ARG A 174 -16.25 -4.41 -7.59
CA ARG A 174 -16.12 -4.79 -6.17
C ARG A 174 -17.22 -4.17 -5.32
N ASN A 175 -17.34 -4.69 -4.09
CA ASN A 175 -17.94 -3.96 -2.99
C ASN A 175 -16.78 -3.37 -2.16
N SER A 176 -16.62 -2.05 -2.16
CA SER A 176 -15.49 -1.38 -1.51
C SER A 176 -15.73 -0.99 -0.05
N ARG A 177 -16.98 -1.10 0.43
CA ARG A 177 -17.31 -0.72 1.81
C ARG A 177 -17.00 -1.84 2.77
N ASP A 178 -16.06 -1.63 3.67
CA ASP A 178 -15.81 -2.55 4.79
C ASP A 178 -17.08 -2.82 5.60
N ASP A 179 -17.10 -3.98 6.25
CA ASP A 179 -18.21 -4.46 7.10
C ASP A 179 -19.56 -4.58 6.38
N SER A 180 -19.57 -4.64 5.05
CA SER A 180 -20.78 -4.75 4.24
C SER A 180 -20.84 -6.06 3.44
N LEU A 181 -22.06 -6.43 3.08
CA LEU A 181 -22.36 -7.56 2.19
C LEU A 181 -23.41 -7.14 1.17
N ALA A 182 -23.02 -7.13 -0.11
CA ALA A 182 -23.98 -6.91 -1.19
C ALA A 182 -24.71 -8.22 -1.50
N GLU A 183 -26.04 -8.15 -1.62
CA GLU A 183 -26.89 -9.33 -1.79
C GLU A 183 -27.46 -9.43 -3.20
N GLY A 184 -27.55 -10.65 -3.72
CA GLY A 184 -28.16 -10.91 -5.04
C GLY A 184 -27.49 -10.12 -6.19
N VAL A 185 -26.17 -9.99 -6.14
CA VAL A 185 -25.41 -9.19 -7.11
C VAL A 185 -25.50 -9.83 -8.49
N SER A 186 -25.80 -9.00 -9.50
CA SER A 186 -25.72 -9.38 -10.91
C SER A 186 -24.96 -8.33 -11.71
N LEU A 187 -24.05 -8.80 -12.55
CA LEU A 187 -23.38 -8.00 -13.57
C LEU A 187 -24.19 -8.10 -14.86
N ARG A 188 -24.59 -6.94 -15.41
CA ARG A 188 -25.33 -6.84 -16.66
C ARG A 188 -24.53 -6.05 -17.67
N ASP A 189 -24.25 -6.62 -18.83
CA ASP A 189 -23.39 -6.04 -19.85
C ASP A 189 -24.16 -5.94 -21.17
N ASP A 190 -24.33 -4.72 -21.67
CA ASP A 190 -24.99 -4.47 -22.95
C ASP A 190 -23.94 -4.50 -24.06
N LEU A 191 -23.82 -5.66 -24.72
CA LEU A 191 -22.78 -5.88 -25.72
C LEU A 191 -23.10 -5.23 -27.07
N ASP A 192 -24.25 -4.59 -27.22
CA ASP A 192 -24.69 -4.01 -28.49
C ASP A 192 -24.72 -5.07 -29.61
N SER A 193 -25.53 -6.12 -29.38
CA SER A 193 -25.59 -7.32 -30.22
C SER A 193 -26.01 -7.05 -31.66
N GLY A 194 -26.47 -5.84 -31.98
CA GLY A 194 -26.66 -5.38 -33.36
C GLY A 194 -25.35 -5.33 -34.15
N TYR A 195 -24.22 -4.98 -33.50
CA TYR A 195 -22.94 -4.78 -34.17
C TYR A 195 -21.89 -5.85 -33.90
N VAL A 196 -22.01 -6.60 -32.81
CA VAL A 196 -21.03 -7.62 -32.44
C VAL A 196 -21.64 -8.97 -32.12
N ASP A 197 -20.86 -10.02 -32.34
CA ASP A 197 -21.12 -11.37 -31.85
C ASP A 197 -20.25 -11.65 -30.63
N ARG A 198 -20.86 -12.13 -29.53
CA ARG A 198 -20.11 -12.57 -28.35
C ARG A 198 -19.41 -13.89 -28.64
N LEU A 199 -18.09 -13.92 -28.51
CA LEU A 199 -17.28 -15.13 -28.64
C LEU A 199 -17.06 -15.83 -27.30
N ALA A 200 -16.76 -15.07 -26.25
CA ALA A 200 -16.53 -15.62 -24.92
C ALA A 200 -16.82 -14.58 -23.83
N PRO A 201 -17.24 -15.00 -22.64
CA PRO A 201 -17.73 -16.33 -22.28
C PRO A 201 -19.14 -16.61 -22.83
N THR A 202 -19.44 -17.85 -23.22
CA THR A 202 -20.73 -18.24 -23.84
C THR A 202 -21.76 -18.78 -22.85
N ASN A 203 -21.34 -19.18 -21.65
CA ASN A 203 -22.16 -19.84 -20.63
C ASN A 203 -23.09 -18.89 -19.84
N TYR A 204 -23.08 -17.58 -20.13
CA TYR A 204 -23.96 -16.62 -19.49
C TYR A 204 -25.18 -16.33 -20.36
N PRO A 205 -26.39 -16.27 -19.78
CA PRO A 205 -27.60 -15.93 -20.52
C PRO A 205 -27.47 -14.54 -21.14
N MET A 206 -28.00 -14.40 -22.35
CA MET A 206 -28.09 -13.13 -23.06
C MET A 206 -29.54 -12.95 -23.51
N SER A 207 -30.08 -11.77 -23.25
CA SER A 207 -31.40 -11.38 -23.76
C SER A 207 -31.37 -11.19 -25.28
N ALA A 208 -32.54 -11.21 -25.91
CA ALA A 208 -32.67 -10.90 -27.34
C ALA A 208 -32.14 -9.49 -27.70
N SER A 209 -32.16 -8.56 -26.74
CA SER A 209 -31.62 -7.20 -26.89
C SER A 209 -30.10 -7.10 -26.64
N GLY A 210 -29.38 -8.22 -26.48
CA GLY A 210 -27.91 -8.21 -26.35
C GLY A 210 -27.37 -8.01 -24.94
N VAL A 211 -28.23 -7.88 -23.92
CA VAL A 211 -27.79 -7.75 -22.53
C VAL A 211 -27.42 -9.13 -21.97
N MET A 212 -26.15 -9.32 -21.66
CA MET A 212 -25.59 -10.48 -20.97
C MET A 212 -25.73 -10.31 -19.46
N VAL A 213 -26.14 -11.38 -18.75
CA VAL A 213 -26.31 -11.35 -17.29
C VAL A 213 -25.45 -12.42 -16.63
N LYS A 214 -24.55 -12.00 -15.75
CA LYS A 214 -23.80 -12.86 -14.84
C LYS A 214 -24.35 -12.70 -13.42
N ASN A 215 -24.98 -13.74 -12.90
CA ASN A 215 -25.37 -13.82 -11.49
C ASN A 215 -24.11 -14.08 -10.66
N ILE A 216 -23.76 -13.14 -9.78
CA ILE A 216 -22.59 -13.21 -8.90
C ILE A 216 -22.99 -13.82 -7.55
N GLY A 217 -24.24 -13.64 -7.12
CA GLY A 217 -24.68 -14.02 -5.78
C GLY A 217 -24.32 -12.94 -4.78
N ASN A 218 -24.03 -13.31 -3.54
CA ASN A 218 -23.64 -12.33 -2.54
C ASN A 218 -22.16 -11.95 -2.70
N MET A 219 -21.82 -10.71 -2.39
CA MET A 219 -20.47 -10.18 -2.55
C MET A 219 -20.04 -9.41 -1.31
N GLY A 220 -19.19 -10.06 -0.50
CA GLY A 220 -18.50 -9.43 0.61
C GLY A 220 -17.56 -8.32 0.14
N SER A 221 -17.18 -7.44 1.06
CA SER A 221 -16.23 -6.38 0.77
C SER A 221 -14.85 -6.92 0.37
N THR A 222 -14.18 -6.22 -0.56
CA THR A 222 -12.83 -6.56 -1.04
C THR A 222 -12.05 -5.31 -1.40
N ASP A 223 -10.75 -5.33 -1.15
CA ASP A 223 -9.85 -4.23 -1.53
C ASP A 223 -9.49 -4.33 -3.01
N ASN A 224 -9.48 -5.55 -3.55
CA ASN A 224 -9.15 -5.83 -4.94
C ASN A 224 -10.42 -6.00 -5.78
N SER A 225 -10.42 -5.42 -6.98
CA SER A 225 -11.47 -5.63 -7.97
C SER A 225 -11.48 -7.06 -8.49
N ARG A 226 -12.68 -7.61 -8.65
CA ARG A 226 -12.90 -8.83 -9.43
C ARG A 226 -12.92 -8.46 -10.92
N ILE A 227 -12.36 -9.32 -11.76
CA ILE A 227 -12.27 -9.11 -13.20
C ILE A 227 -13.27 -10.01 -13.93
N PHE A 228 -13.88 -9.48 -14.99
CA PHE A 228 -14.68 -10.24 -15.93
C PHE A 228 -14.44 -9.74 -17.35
N ASP A 229 -13.91 -10.61 -18.20
CA ASP A 229 -13.56 -10.29 -19.57
C ASP A 229 -14.60 -10.86 -20.54
N VAL A 230 -14.98 -10.07 -21.56
CA VAL A 230 -15.91 -10.46 -22.62
C VAL A 230 -15.27 -10.18 -23.97
N THR A 231 -14.98 -11.24 -24.73
CA THR A 231 -14.45 -11.16 -26.08
C THR A 231 -15.59 -11.17 -27.08
N VAL A 232 -15.56 -10.18 -27.98
CA VAL A 232 -16.56 -9.99 -29.04
C VAL A 232 -15.88 -9.95 -30.41
N ARG A 233 -16.68 -10.19 -31.46
CA ARG A 233 -16.30 -10.03 -32.87
C ARG A 233 -17.20 -9.00 -33.53
N VAL A 234 -16.63 -8.03 -34.24
CA VAL A 234 -17.41 -7.10 -35.07
C VAL A 234 -18.06 -7.87 -36.22
N LYS A 235 -19.36 -7.67 -36.45
CA LYS A 235 -20.07 -8.32 -37.55
C LYS A 235 -19.51 -7.89 -38.92
N PRO A 236 -19.54 -8.76 -39.93
CA PRO A 236 -18.85 -8.53 -41.21
C PRO A 236 -19.38 -7.36 -42.06
N ASN A 237 -20.60 -6.87 -41.79
CA ASN A 237 -21.27 -5.85 -42.61
C ASN A 237 -21.51 -4.53 -41.89
N ILE A 238 -20.73 -4.21 -40.84
CA ILE A 238 -20.87 -2.95 -40.13
C ILE A 238 -20.19 -1.83 -40.91
N ALA A 239 -20.91 -0.75 -41.19
CA ALA A 239 -20.40 0.39 -41.93
C ALA A 239 -19.30 1.13 -41.15
N ALA A 240 -18.30 1.63 -41.87
CA ALA A 240 -17.29 2.51 -41.29
C ALA A 240 -17.93 3.79 -40.71
N GLY A 241 -17.33 4.30 -39.63
CA GLY A 241 -17.88 5.39 -38.83
C GLY A 241 -18.90 4.95 -37.76
N THR A 242 -19.36 3.69 -37.78
CA THR A 242 -20.27 3.17 -36.76
C THR A 242 -19.57 3.09 -35.40
N ASN A 243 -20.18 3.65 -34.35
CA ASN A 243 -19.68 3.52 -32.99
C ASN A 243 -20.34 2.34 -32.28
N ILE A 244 -19.57 1.29 -32.02
CA ILE A 244 -19.99 0.14 -31.22
C ILE A 244 -19.75 0.51 -29.77
N CYS A 245 -20.82 0.72 -29.02
CA CYS A 245 -20.68 1.27 -27.69
C CYS A 245 -21.28 0.38 -26.62
N ASN A 246 -20.53 0.18 -25.55
CA ASN A 246 -20.86 -0.75 -24.49
C ASN A 246 -20.83 -0.05 -23.12
N LEU A 247 -21.79 -0.40 -22.26
CA LEU A 247 -21.77 -0.09 -20.84
C LEU A 247 -22.12 -1.34 -20.02
N ALA A 248 -21.63 -1.39 -18.78
CA ALA A 248 -21.96 -2.43 -17.83
C ALA A 248 -22.64 -1.85 -16.58
N LYS A 249 -23.47 -2.67 -15.94
CA LYS A 249 -24.20 -2.32 -14.72
C LYS A 249 -23.95 -3.39 -13.66
N LEU A 250 -23.77 -2.97 -12.42
CA LEU A 250 -23.78 -3.85 -11.25
C LEU A 250 -25.03 -3.56 -10.44
N VAL A 251 -25.86 -4.58 -10.25
CA VAL A 251 -27.15 -4.50 -9.56
C VAL A 251 -27.10 -5.39 -8.33
N ALA A 252 -27.58 -4.91 -7.19
CA ALA A 252 -27.79 -5.68 -5.97
C ALA A 252 -29.15 -5.35 -5.36
N SER A 253 -29.68 -6.23 -4.51
CA SER A 253 -30.98 -6.01 -3.85
C SER A 253 -30.93 -4.93 -2.76
N ASN A 254 -29.76 -4.73 -2.14
CA ASN A 254 -29.57 -3.90 -0.96
C ASN A 254 -28.59 -2.73 -1.17
N ALA A 255 -28.28 -2.38 -2.42
CA ALA A 255 -27.41 -1.25 -2.78
C ALA A 255 -27.87 -0.55 -4.07
N PRO A 256 -27.52 0.73 -4.28
CA PRO A 256 -27.78 1.40 -5.54
C PRO A 256 -27.15 0.67 -6.73
N THR A 257 -27.83 0.67 -7.88
CA THR A 257 -27.25 0.19 -9.13
C THR A 257 -26.15 1.15 -9.57
N VAL A 258 -24.96 0.62 -9.87
CA VAL A 258 -23.86 1.39 -10.44
C VAL A 258 -23.67 1.04 -11.91
N VAL A 259 -23.34 2.04 -12.71
CA VAL A 259 -23.26 1.96 -14.17
C VAL A 259 -21.92 2.54 -14.62
N THR A 260 -21.26 1.88 -15.56
CA THR A 260 -20.03 2.40 -16.13
C THR A 260 -20.32 3.53 -17.12
N PRO A 261 -19.38 4.45 -17.35
CA PRO A 261 -19.41 5.25 -18.56
C PRO A 261 -19.53 4.36 -19.80
N LYS A 262 -20.20 4.87 -20.82
CA LYS A 262 -20.30 4.22 -22.13
C LYS A 262 -18.95 4.34 -22.84
N ILE A 263 -18.35 3.22 -23.21
CA ILE A 263 -17.10 3.18 -23.99
C ILE A 263 -17.43 2.75 -25.42
N CYS A 264 -16.76 3.36 -26.40
CA CYS A 264 -17.06 3.13 -27.81
C CYS A 264 -15.81 2.70 -28.58
N VAL A 265 -16.02 1.79 -29.54
CA VAL A 265 -15.04 1.40 -30.55
C VAL A 265 -15.61 1.78 -31.91
N THR A 266 -14.89 2.61 -32.66
CA THR A 266 -15.35 3.07 -33.98
C THR A 266 -14.96 2.07 -35.06
N VAL A 267 -15.94 1.61 -35.84
CA VAL A 267 -15.68 0.77 -37.00
C VAL A 267 -14.99 1.61 -38.07
N VAL A 268 -13.85 1.14 -38.56
CA VAL A 268 -13.15 1.75 -39.67
C VAL A 268 -13.20 0.82 -40.87
N THR A 269 -13.17 1.38 -42.08
CA THR A 269 -12.98 0.55 -43.28
C THR A 269 -11.69 -0.23 -43.10
N PRO A 270 -11.67 -1.54 -43.42
CA PRO A 270 -10.41 -2.22 -43.64
C PRO A 270 -9.65 -1.37 -44.65
N GLN A 271 -8.52 -0.81 -44.22
CA GLN A 271 -7.67 -0.11 -45.14
C GLN A 271 -7.36 -1.14 -46.23
N ALA A 272 -7.70 -0.84 -47.49
CA ALA A 272 -7.23 -1.65 -48.59
C ALA A 272 -5.74 -1.89 -48.33
N PRO A 273 -5.20 -3.11 -48.51
CA PRO A 273 -3.77 -3.30 -48.46
C PRO A 273 -3.22 -2.19 -49.34
N GLN A 274 -2.54 -1.20 -48.74
CA GLN A 274 -1.93 -0.16 -49.55
C GLN A 274 -1.09 -0.96 -50.52
N ALA A 275 -1.30 -0.77 -51.82
CA ALA A 275 -0.43 -1.35 -52.84
C ALA A 275 0.96 -1.12 -52.29
N THR A 276 1.66 -2.21 -51.97
CA THR A 276 2.93 -2.14 -51.25
C THR A 276 3.73 -1.11 -52.02
N PRO A 277 4.04 0.06 -51.45
CA PRO A 277 5.02 0.90 -52.09
C PRO A 277 6.22 -0.03 -52.21
N THR A 278 6.80 -0.12 -53.41
CA THR A 278 8.11 -0.72 -53.64
C THR A 278 8.93 -0.54 -52.36
N PRO A 279 9.36 -1.63 -51.68
CA PRO A 279 9.68 -1.61 -50.26
C PRO A 279 10.49 -0.36 -49.95
N LEU A 280 9.84 0.60 -49.30
CA LEU A 280 10.57 1.63 -48.61
C LEU A 280 11.44 0.88 -47.61
N PRO A 281 12.74 1.21 -47.53
CA PRO A 281 13.64 0.55 -46.61
C PRO A 281 12.97 0.47 -45.24
N PRO A 282 13.12 -0.65 -44.51
CA PRO A 282 12.43 -0.89 -43.25
C PRO A 282 12.41 0.39 -42.42
N GLN A 283 11.20 0.90 -42.14
CA GLN A 283 11.06 2.06 -41.29
C GLN A 283 11.79 1.71 -39.98
N PRO A 284 12.77 2.52 -39.55
CA PRO A 284 13.53 2.20 -38.35
C PRO A 284 12.55 1.96 -37.21
N GLU A 285 12.68 0.83 -36.51
CA GLU A 285 11.94 0.60 -35.27
C GLU A 285 12.13 1.82 -34.36
N VAL A 286 11.03 2.40 -33.89
CA VAL A 286 11.11 3.53 -32.97
C VAL A 286 11.48 2.96 -31.60
N PRO A 287 12.57 3.43 -30.96
CA PRO A 287 12.89 2.99 -29.61
C PRO A 287 11.70 3.24 -28.67
N PRO A 288 11.36 2.31 -27.76
CA PRO A 288 10.30 2.53 -26.78
C PRO A 288 10.48 3.85 -26.03
N GLY A 289 9.41 4.63 -25.94
CA GLY A 289 9.36 5.85 -25.15
C GLY A 289 9.36 5.53 -23.66
N SER A 290 9.96 6.40 -22.85
CA SER A 290 10.01 6.27 -21.38
C SER A 290 9.53 7.58 -20.78
N THR A 291 8.65 7.51 -19.77
CA THR A 291 8.19 8.66 -18.99
C THR A 291 8.10 8.27 -17.52
N LYS A 292 8.09 9.27 -16.63
CA LYS A 292 8.15 9.05 -15.19
C LYS A 292 7.19 9.96 -14.44
N ASP A 293 6.66 9.45 -13.33
CA ASP A 293 5.74 10.17 -12.44
C ASP A 293 6.08 9.84 -10.98
N VAL A 294 5.66 10.70 -10.04
CA VAL A 294 6.04 10.62 -8.62
C VAL A 294 4.87 10.92 -7.69
N LYS A 295 4.84 10.24 -6.55
CA LYS A 295 3.90 10.47 -5.46
C LYS A 295 4.62 10.50 -4.12
N ASN A 296 4.44 11.58 -3.35
CA ASN A 296 4.78 11.60 -1.93
C ASN A 296 3.59 11.02 -1.15
N ILE A 297 3.72 9.78 -0.70
CA ILE A 297 2.65 9.04 -0.01
C ILE A 297 2.39 9.66 1.37
N THR A 298 3.45 10.03 2.10
CA THR A 298 3.34 10.57 3.46
C THR A 298 2.63 11.92 3.48
N GLN A 299 2.93 12.79 2.52
CA GLN A 299 2.29 14.10 2.40
C GLN A 299 1.00 14.08 1.54
N ASN A 300 0.65 12.94 0.94
CA ASN A 300 -0.48 12.78 0.01
C ASN A 300 -0.45 13.79 -1.17
N LEU A 301 0.72 13.95 -1.79
CA LEU A 301 0.94 14.80 -2.97
C LEU A 301 1.34 13.94 -4.17
N GLU A 302 0.93 14.32 -5.37
CA GLU A 302 1.22 13.59 -6.60
C GLU A 302 1.62 14.50 -7.76
N GLY A 303 2.39 13.93 -8.70
CA GLY A 303 2.89 14.61 -9.89
C GLY A 303 3.56 15.94 -9.56
N LYS A 304 3.11 17.01 -10.24
CA LYS A 304 3.64 18.36 -10.07
C LYS A 304 3.58 18.86 -8.62
N ALA A 305 2.53 18.55 -7.88
CA ALA A 305 2.39 18.99 -6.49
C ALA A 305 3.45 18.34 -5.57
N ALA A 306 3.82 17.08 -5.84
CA ALA A 306 4.90 16.42 -5.13
C ALA A 306 6.27 17.02 -5.51
N ILE A 307 6.48 17.35 -6.78
CA ILE A 307 7.73 17.96 -7.29
C ILE A 307 7.96 19.36 -6.70
N GLU A 308 6.92 20.16 -6.59
CA GLU A 308 6.99 21.54 -6.07
C GLU A 308 7.08 21.58 -4.53
N SER A 309 6.78 20.46 -3.85
CA SER A 309 6.91 20.33 -2.40
C SER A 309 8.34 19.98 -1.96
N LYS A 310 8.68 20.31 -0.70
CA LYS A 310 9.91 19.80 -0.08
C LYS A 310 9.64 18.44 0.56
N VAL A 311 10.46 17.45 0.23
CA VAL A 311 10.42 16.14 0.87
C VAL A 311 11.15 16.19 2.20
N GLN A 312 10.56 15.54 3.21
CA GLN A 312 11.00 15.57 4.59
C GLN A 312 11.62 14.24 5.03
N ALA A 313 12.37 14.27 6.12
CA ALA A 313 12.93 13.07 6.74
C ALA A 313 11.80 12.06 7.05
N GLY A 314 11.93 10.83 6.58
CA GLY A 314 10.92 9.77 6.75
C GLY A 314 9.76 9.77 5.75
N ASP A 315 9.72 10.71 4.80
CA ASP A 315 8.73 10.66 3.71
C ASP A 315 8.87 9.39 2.86
N VAL A 316 7.74 8.83 2.44
CA VAL A 316 7.72 7.68 1.53
C VAL A 316 7.36 8.18 0.14
N ILE A 317 8.28 8.01 -0.81
CA ILE A 317 8.13 8.43 -2.21
C ILE A 317 7.94 7.21 -3.09
N GLU A 318 6.89 7.20 -3.91
CA GLU A 318 6.65 6.20 -4.95
C GLU A 318 6.95 6.80 -6.31
N TYR A 319 7.83 6.14 -7.06
CA TYR A 319 8.11 6.44 -8.46
C TYR A 319 7.35 5.46 -9.35
N LYS A 320 6.74 5.98 -10.43
CA LYS A 320 6.05 5.20 -11.46
C LYS A 320 6.75 5.44 -12.81
N LEU A 321 7.24 4.36 -13.40
CA LEU A 321 7.92 4.31 -14.69
C LEU A 321 6.92 3.82 -15.72
N ILE A 322 6.81 4.51 -16.84
CA ILE A 322 5.91 4.15 -17.93
C ILE A 322 6.75 3.98 -19.20
N THR A 323 6.79 2.77 -19.74
CA THR A 323 7.43 2.46 -21.03
C THR A 323 6.35 2.31 -22.10
N ALA A 324 6.43 3.05 -23.20
CA ALA A 324 5.46 3.00 -24.30
C ALA A 324 6.11 2.46 -25.58
N ASN A 325 5.41 1.56 -26.28
CA ASN A 325 5.81 1.04 -27.57
C ASN A 325 4.83 1.51 -28.64
N SER A 326 5.31 2.36 -29.54
CA SER A 326 4.56 2.83 -30.71
C SER A 326 4.75 1.94 -31.93
N ASN A 327 5.52 0.86 -31.84
CA ASN A 327 5.68 -0.08 -32.95
C ASN A 327 4.47 -1.01 -33.03
N ALA A 328 4.17 -1.44 -34.25
CA ALA A 328 3.09 -2.39 -34.54
C ALA A 328 3.39 -3.82 -34.06
N THR A 329 4.64 -4.10 -33.68
CA THR A 329 5.08 -5.38 -33.12
C THR A 329 5.30 -5.24 -31.61
N GLU A 330 4.93 -6.28 -30.87
CA GLU A 330 5.26 -6.35 -29.45
C GLU A 330 6.76 -6.57 -29.27
N LYS A 331 7.33 -6.01 -28.21
CA LYS A 331 8.73 -6.20 -27.85
C LYS A 331 8.82 -7.13 -26.66
N THR A 332 9.30 -8.35 -26.89
CA THR A 332 9.59 -9.32 -25.84
C THR A 332 11.01 -9.16 -25.33
N ASN A 333 11.29 -9.74 -24.16
CA ASN A 333 12.61 -9.68 -23.52
C ASN A 333 13.10 -8.23 -23.29
N TYR A 334 12.19 -7.30 -23.01
CA TYR A 334 12.52 -5.91 -22.74
C TYR A 334 12.83 -5.71 -21.26
N ASP A 335 13.96 -5.09 -20.95
CA ASP A 335 14.34 -4.78 -19.58
C ASP A 335 13.98 -3.32 -19.26
N VAL A 336 13.16 -3.11 -18.23
CA VAL A 336 12.92 -1.77 -17.67
C VAL A 336 13.99 -1.55 -16.61
N VAL A 337 14.89 -0.60 -16.86
CA VAL A 337 16.03 -0.29 -16.00
C VAL A 337 16.03 1.18 -15.64
N ASP A 338 16.24 1.48 -14.36
CA ASP A 338 16.29 2.84 -13.85
C ASP A 338 17.42 2.99 -12.82
N TYR A 339 18.28 3.98 -13.03
CA TYR A 339 19.40 4.28 -12.16
C TYR A 339 18.94 5.17 -11.00
N VAL A 340 19.07 4.67 -9.78
CA VAL A 340 18.56 5.33 -8.56
C VAL A 340 19.68 5.80 -7.64
N GLY A 341 20.92 5.93 -8.13
CA GLY A 341 22.07 6.28 -7.28
C GLY A 341 21.89 7.58 -6.49
N ASP A 342 21.42 8.63 -7.15
CA ASP A 342 21.13 9.92 -6.53
C ASP A 342 19.99 9.83 -5.48
N VAL A 343 18.94 9.05 -5.80
CA VAL A 343 17.86 8.74 -4.85
C VAL A 343 18.41 8.07 -3.58
N LEU A 344 19.40 7.18 -3.72
CA LEU A 344 20.00 6.44 -2.61
C LEU A 344 20.90 7.29 -1.72
N GLU A 345 21.29 8.50 -2.14
CA GLU A 345 21.99 9.46 -1.27
C GLU A 345 21.09 9.87 -0.10
N TYR A 346 19.80 10.08 -0.38
CA TYR A 346 18.83 10.64 0.55
C TYR A 346 17.76 9.67 1.04
N ALA A 347 17.57 8.54 0.38
CA ALA A 347 16.49 7.61 0.69
C ALA A 347 16.95 6.15 0.67
N ASP A 348 16.28 5.31 1.45
CA ASP A 348 16.45 3.87 1.43
C ASP A 348 15.41 3.22 0.51
N LEU A 349 15.85 2.38 -0.42
CA LEU A 349 14.98 1.65 -1.34
C LEU A 349 14.20 0.56 -0.62
N ASP A 350 12.88 0.54 -0.79
CA ASP A 350 12.03 -0.56 -0.32
C ASP A 350 12.14 -1.75 -1.27
N LYS A 351 13.16 -2.59 -1.01
CA LYS A 351 13.44 -3.80 -1.79
C LYS A 351 12.27 -4.81 -1.73
N SER A 352 11.50 -4.82 -0.63
CA SER A 352 10.37 -5.73 -0.47
C SER A 352 9.20 -5.34 -1.38
N PHE A 353 8.89 -4.04 -1.44
CA PHE A 353 7.91 -3.50 -2.39
C PHE A 353 8.39 -3.70 -3.82
N LEU A 354 9.65 -3.39 -4.13
CA LEU A 354 10.23 -3.61 -5.46
C LEU A 354 10.07 -5.06 -5.93
N ALA A 355 10.41 -6.03 -5.07
CA ALA A 355 10.25 -7.45 -5.35
C ALA A 355 8.77 -7.83 -5.56
N SER A 356 7.84 -7.26 -4.79
CA SER A 356 6.40 -7.48 -4.98
C SER A 356 5.88 -6.98 -6.34
N GLN A 357 6.56 -5.98 -6.93
CA GLN A 357 6.28 -5.46 -8.26
C GLN A 357 7.05 -6.22 -9.37
N GLY A 358 7.73 -7.31 -9.02
CA GLY A 358 8.51 -8.15 -9.92
C GLY A 358 9.87 -7.55 -10.33
N GLY A 359 10.36 -6.57 -9.59
CA GLY A 359 11.66 -5.92 -9.85
C GLY A 359 12.76 -6.45 -8.94
N SER A 360 14.00 -6.22 -9.34
CA SER A 360 15.20 -6.51 -8.55
C SER A 360 16.08 -5.27 -8.44
N PHE A 361 16.94 -5.21 -7.43
CA PHE A 361 17.91 -4.13 -7.25
C PHE A 361 19.32 -4.67 -7.44
N ASN A 362 20.10 -4.02 -8.31
CA ASN A 362 21.51 -4.28 -8.49
C ASN A 362 22.33 -3.27 -7.68
N GLU A 363 22.92 -3.74 -6.58
CA GLU A 363 23.68 -2.90 -5.64
C GLU A 363 24.98 -2.37 -6.24
N THR A 364 25.56 -3.06 -7.23
CA THR A 364 26.81 -2.64 -7.87
C THR A 364 26.59 -1.48 -8.84
N THR A 365 25.47 -1.49 -9.56
CA THR A 365 25.16 -0.44 -10.56
C THR A 365 24.15 0.59 -10.05
N ASN A 366 23.61 0.44 -8.84
CA ASN A 366 22.53 1.24 -8.28
C ASN A 366 21.31 1.33 -9.22
N GLN A 367 20.91 0.20 -9.78
CA GLN A 367 19.78 0.12 -10.71
C GLN A 367 18.65 -0.74 -10.18
N VAL A 368 17.42 -0.28 -10.35
CA VAL A 368 16.22 -1.12 -10.25
C VAL A 368 15.89 -1.69 -11.63
N ILE A 369 15.60 -2.99 -11.70
CA ILE A 369 15.52 -3.75 -12.95
C ILE A 369 14.27 -4.63 -12.94
N TRP A 370 13.45 -4.53 -13.99
CA TRP A 370 12.46 -5.54 -14.34
C TRP A 370 12.87 -6.20 -15.65
N SER A 371 13.46 -7.38 -15.54
CA SER A 371 13.97 -8.10 -16.72
C SER A 371 12.88 -8.87 -17.46
N LYS A 372 13.12 -9.11 -18.75
CA LYS A 372 12.32 -10.00 -19.60
C LYS A 372 10.83 -9.64 -19.65
N GLN A 373 10.52 -8.35 -19.72
CA GLN A 373 9.14 -7.89 -19.85
C GLN A 373 8.67 -8.02 -21.30
N THR A 374 7.36 -8.17 -21.47
CA THR A 374 6.70 -8.05 -22.76
C THR A 374 6.04 -6.67 -22.82
N LEU A 375 6.50 -5.84 -23.74
CA LEU A 375 5.95 -4.52 -24.02
C LEU A 375 4.97 -4.64 -25.21
N PRO A 376 3.65 -4.50 -24.98
CA PRO A 376 2.65 -4.73 -26.02
C PRO A 376 2.85 -3.83 -27.25
N ALA A 377 2.47 -4.31 -28.44
CA ALA A 377 2.37 -3.47 -29.63
C ALA A 377 1.39 -2.32 -29.40
N ASN A 378 1.75 -1.09 -29.81
CA ASN A 378 0.93 0.11 -29.60
C ASN A 378 0.42 0.29 -28.15
N GLY A 379 1.21 -0.13 -27.16
CA GLY A 379 0.79 -0.19 -25.76
C GLY A 379 1.85 0.30 -24.79
N GLN A 380 1.56 0.20 -23.50
CA GLN A 380 2.46 0.64 -22.43
C GLN A 380 2.59 -0.38 -21.30
N LEU A 381 3.73 -0.31 -20.60
CA LEU A 381 4.06 -1.07 -19.41
C LEU A 381 4.34 -0.10 -18.25
N GLU A 382 3.75 -0.36 -17.09
CA GLU A 382 3.97 0.43 -15.88
C GLU A 382 4.72 -0.37 -14.82
N LYS A 383 5.74 0.26 -14.21
CA LYS A 383 6.54 -0.29 -13.10
C LYS A 383 6.69 0.71 -11.98
N LYS A 384 6.84 0.22 -10.76
CA LYS A 384 6.86 1.07 -9.56
C LYS A 384 7.92 0.63 -8.57
N PHE A 385 8.60 1.59 -7.96
CA PHE A 385 9.42 1.36 -6.79
C PHE A 385 9.17 2.45 -5.74
N ARG A 386 9.50 2.14 -4.48
CA ARG A 386 9.32 3.05 -3.35
C ARG A 386 10.63 3.27 -2.64
N VAL A 387 10.81 4.47 -2.12
CA VAL A 387 11.93 4.83 -1.27
C VAL A 387 11.41 5.54 -0.02
N THR A 388 12.12 5.40 1.08
CA THR A 388 11.84 6.14 2.31
C THR A 388 13.00 7.10 2.57
N LEU A 389 12.72 8.40 2.67
CA LEU A 389 13.72 9.40 3.00
C LEU A 389 14.38 9.06 4.33
N LYS A 390 15.71 9.11 4.37
CA LYS A 390 16.50 8.81 5.57
C LYS A 390 16.11 9.75 6.71
N ASN A 391 16.07 9.22 7.92
CA ASN A 391 15.78 10.00 9.13
C ASN A 391 16.83 9.69 10.20
N PRO A 392 17.78 10.61 10.48
CA PRO A 392 17.89 11.96 9.93
C PRO A 392 18.39 11.99 8.47
N ILE A 393 18.05 13.05 7.73
CA ILE A 393 18.61 13.32 6.40
C ILE A 393 20.12 13.56 6.53
N PRO A 394 20.98 12.91 5.72
CA PRO A 394 22.42 13.12 5.77
C PRO A 394 22.81 14.59 5.61
N GLY A 395 23.58 15.11 6.57
CA GLY A 395 24.07 16.50 6.56
C GLY A 395 25.42 16.69 5.88
N THR A 396 25.93 15.70 5.14
CA THR A 396 27.20 15.77 4.39
C THR A 396 27.07 16.57 3.10
N ASN A 397 26.46 17.75 3.17
CA ASN A 397 26.32 18.65 2.03
C ASN A 397 27.71 19.26 1.78
N SER A 398 28.46 18.67 0.84
CA SER A 398 29.65 19.28 0.25
C SER A 398 29.31 19.73 -1.17
N PRO A 399 28.48 20.77 -1.37
CA PRO A 399 28.29 21.35 -2.69
C PRO A 399 29.62 22.00 -3.10
N THR A 400 30.47 21.24 -3.76
CA THR A 400 31.56 21.79 -4.57
C THR A 400 30.99 22.04 -5.95
N GLN A 401 31.46 23.08 -6.65
CA GLN A 401 31.01 23.36 -8.04
C GLN A 401 31.29 22.21 -9.04
N ALA A 402 31.87 21.10 -8.59
CA ALA A 402 32.27 19.94 -9.38
C ALA A 402 31.44 18.66 -9.11
N SER A 403 30.58 18.60 -8.09
CA SER A 403 29.78 17.40 -7.78
C SER A 403 28.32 17.71 -7.48
N THR A 404 27.40 16.93 -8.08
CA THR A 404 25.95 16.95 -7.78
C THR A 404 25.58 16.04 -6.61
N THR A 405 26.54 15.33 -6.02
CA THR A 405 26.30 14.44 -4.89
C THR A 405 26.00 15.24 -3.63
N PHE A 406 24.95 14.87 -2.91
CA PHE A 406 24.49 15.49 -1.67
C PHE A 406 24.19 17.01 -1.81
N ASP A 407 23.50 17.42 -2.88
CA ASP A 407 23.16 18.81 -3.21
C ASP A 407 21.78 19.29 -2.72
N CYS A 408 21.11 18.46 -1.90
CA CYS A 408 19.76 18.62 -1.38
C CYS A 408 18.66 18.54 -2.45
N LYS A 409 18.97 17.88 -3.56
CA LYS A 409 17.99 17.50 -4.58
C LYS A 409 18.07 16.01 -4.81
N ILE A 410 16.91 15.40 -5.02
CA ILE A 410 16.85 14.04 -5.55
C ILE A 410 16.46 14.12 -7.01
N SER A 411 17.40 13.82 -7.90
CA SER A 411 17.22 13.82 -9.35
C SER A 411 17.22 12.38 -9.86
N ASN A 412 16.14 11.99 -10.54
CA ASN A 412 16.01 10.63 -11.04
C ASN A 412 15.34 10.61 -12.42
N LYS A 413 16.07 10.08 -13.40
CA LYS A 413 15.73 10.17 -14.81
C LYS A 413 15.32 8.82 -15.39
N TYR A 414 14.12 8.77 -15.96
CA TYR A 414 13.63 7.63 -16.75
C TYR A 414 12.81 8.19 -17.91
N GLY A 415 13.48 8.44 -19.04
CA GLY A 415 13.00 9.38 -20.05
C GLY A 415 13.03 10.80 -19.50
N ASP A 416 11.95 11.20 -18.84
CA ASP A 416 11.84 12.46 -18.11
C ASP A 416 12.64 12.42 -16.80
N GLU A 417 13.14 13.58 -16.38
CA GLU A 417 13.83 13.76 -15.11
C GLU A 417 12.88 14.34 -14.06
N ILE A 418 12.79 13.67 -12.91
CA ILE A 418 12.09 14.18 -11.73
C ILE A 418 13.14 14.70 -10.77
N SER A 419 13.02 15.96 -10.34
CA SER A 419 13.89 16.59 -9.35
C SER A 419 13.08 17.05 -8.15
N LEU A 420 13.29 16.41 -6.99
CA LEU A 420 12.61 16.74 -5.72
C LEU A 420 13.54 17.59 -4.83
N GLN A 421 12.99 18.59 -4.14
CA GLN A 421 13.75 19.39 -3.17
C GLN A 421 13.74 18.72 -1.79
N VAL A 422 14.92 18.47 -1.21
CA VAL A 422 15.06 17.81 0.11
C VAL A 422 15.17 18.86 1.21
N GLU A 423 14.43 18.67 2.32
CA GLU A 423 14.59 19.48 3.53
C GLU A 423 15.85 19.09 4.31
N CYS A 424 17.00 19.51 3.81
CA CYS A 424 18.30 19.26 4.42
C CYS A 424 18.49 20.03 5.75
N PRO A 425 19.24 19.45 6.71
CA PRO A 425 19.61 20.17 7.93
C PRO A 425 20.48 21.40 7.60
N VAL A 426 20.23 22.50 8.33
CA VAL A 426 21.05 23.71 8.22
C VAL A 426 22.45 23.40 8.74
N LEU A 427 23.47 23.52 7.88
CA LEU A 427 24.85 23.46 8.31
C LEU A 427 25.13 24.64 9.24
N LYS A 428 25.66 24.39 10.44
CA LYS A 428 26.31 25.44 11.22
C LYS A 428 27.57 25.84 10.46
N THR A 429 27.52 26.93 9.71
CA THR A 429 28.74 27.64 9.31
C THR A 429 29.53 27.91 10.58
N VAL A 430 30.81 27.54 10.56
CA VAL A 430 31.76 27.81 11.64
C VAL A 430 31.53 29.23 12.14
N GLU A 431 31.09 29.38 13.40
CA GLU A 431 31.13 30.68 14.05
C GLU A 431 32.59 31.12 14.00
N THR A 432 32.89 32.10 13.16
CA THR A 432 34.12 32.86 13.32
C THR A 432 34.08 33.40 14.74
N LEU A 433 35.00 32.94 15.59
CA LEU A 433 35.30 33.57 16.88
C LEU A 433 35.27 35.09 16.66
N PRO A 434 34.63 35.88 17.54
CA PRO A 434 34.55 37.32 17.34
C PRO A 434 35.98 37.82 17.11
N ASN A 435 36.19 38.51 15.98
CA ASN A 435 37.38 39.30 15.78
C ASN A 435 37.40 40.35 16.89
N THR A 436 38.04 40.04 18.02
CA THR A 436 38.42 41.04 19.01
C THR A 436 39.33 42.00 18.26
N GLY A 437 38.81 43.17 17.89
CA GLY A 437 39.55 44.16 17.11
C GLY A 437 40.88 44.53 17.79
N PRO A 438 41.79 45.22 17.09
CA PRO A 438 43.13 45.52 17.61
C PRO A 438 43.14 46.10 19.04
N GLY A 439 42.09 46.83 19.43
CA GLY A 439 41.92 47.38 20.78
C GLY A 439 41.83 46.37 21.92
N GLU A 440 41.16 45.22 21.73
CA GLU A 440 41.01 44.21 22.79
C GLU A 440 42.28 43.35 22.95
N ALA A 441 42.95 43.01 21.84
CA ALA A 441 44.22 42.30 21.88
C ALA A 441 45.33 43.14 22.53
N ILE A 442 45.32 44.47 22.31
CA ILE A 442 46.21 45.41 22.99
C ILE A 442 45.88 45.49 24.49
N GLY A 443 44.60 45.53 24.86
CA GLY A 443 44.17 45.55 26.27
C GLY A 443 44.61 44.30 27.05
N VAL A 444 44.41 43.12 26.48
CA VAL A 444 44.83 41.85 27.09
C VAL A 444 46.37 41.77 27.20
N SER A 445 47.09 42.18 26.16
CA SER A 445 48.57 42.17 26.15
C SER A 445 49.16 43.18 27.13
N PHE A 446 48.57 44.38 27.25
CA PHE A 446 48.99 45.38 28.23
C PHE A 446 48.76 44.90 29.66
N THR A 447 47.61 44.25 29.91
CA THR A 447 47.29 43.70 31.23
C THR A 447 48.27 42.60 31.61
N LEU A 448 48.50 41.62 30.73
CA LEU A 448 49.47 40.53 30.95
C LEU A 448 50.90 41.06 31.17
N THR A 449 51.33 42.02 30.37
CA THR A 449 52.68 42.62 30.48
C THR A 449 52.83 43.41 31.77
N THR A 450 51.79 44.14 32.18
CA THR A 450 51.79 44.90 33.45
C THR A 450 51.85 43.95 34.65
N PHE A 451 51.09 42.86 34.64
CA PHE A 451 51.15 41.84 35.68
C PHE A 451 52.53 41.16 35.72
N ALA A 452 53.06 40.72 34.58
CA ALA A 452 54.39 40.12 34.51
C ALA A 452 55.49 41.10 34.98
N GLY A 453 55.42 42.37 34.58
CA GLY A 453 56.33 43.42 35.01
C GLY A 453 56.25 43.70 36.51
N TYR A 454 55.03 43.76 37.07
CA TYR A 454 54.81 43.90 38.51
C TYR A 454 55.43 42.75 39.29
N PHE A 455 55.19 41.49 38.87
CA PHE A 455 55.79 40.34 39.54
C PHE A 455 57.31 40.34 39.44
N LEU A 456 57.88 40.73 38.30
CA LEU A 456 59.33 40.80 38.11
C LEU A 456 59.96 41.91 38.97
N ALA A 457 59.32 43.08 39.06
CA ALA A 457 59.74 44.17 39.95
C ALA A 457 59.62 43.77 41.42
N ARG A 458 58.52 43.13 41.81
CA ARG A 458 58.30 42.62 43.18
C ARG A 458 59.33 41.55 43.55
N ASN A 459 59.68 40.66 42.63
CA ASN A 459 60.70 39.63 42.86
C ASN A 459 62.12 40.23 42.95
N LYS A 460 62.41 41.28 42.17
CA LYS A 460 63.66 42.05 42.31
C LYS A 460 63.73 42.81 43.63
N LEU A 461 62.62 43.39 44.09
CA LEU A 461 62.55 44.07 45.38
C LEU A 461 62.78 43.08 46.54
N LEU A 462 62.07 41.96 46.54
CA LEU A 462 62.26 40.87 47.52
C LEU A 462 63.71 40.40 47.57
N THR A 463 64.36 40.22 46.42
CA THR A 463 65.79 39.84 46.37
C THR A 463 66.70 40.93 46.99
N LYS A 464 66.42 42.21 46.76
CA LYS A 464 67.16 43.32 47.40
C LYS A 464 66.93 43.35 48.91
N GLU A 465 65.69 43.17 49.37
CA GLU A 465 65.34 43.13 50.79
C GLU A 465 65.98 41.93 51.49
N LEU A 466 65.95 40.74 50.90
CA LEU A 466 66.69 39.55 51.35
C LEU A 466 68.20 39.81 51.42
N GLY A 467 68.76 40.52 50.43
CA GLY A 467 70.16 40.92 50.43
C GLY A 467 70.53 41.87 51.57
N ILE A 468 69.66 42.84 51.89
CA ILE A 468 69.84 43.74 53.03
C ILE A 468 69.70 42.95 54.34
N LEU A 469 68.64 42.14 54.50
CA LEU A 469 68.43 41.30 55.69
C LEU A 469 69.61 40.36 55.94
N ARG A 470 70.16 39.73 54.90
CA ARG A 470 71.36 38.88 55.03
C ARG A 470 72.58 39.67 55.50
N ARG A 471 72.79 40.90 55.02
CA ARG A 471 73.89 41.77 55.48
C ARG A 471 73.68 42.28 56.91
N SER A 472 72.44 42.58 57.29
CA SER A 472 72.09 42.96 58.66
C SER A 472 72.32 41.79 59.62
N TYR A 473 71.87 40.58 59.26
CA TYR A 473 72.05 39.37 60.07
C TYR A 473 73.52 38.98 60.24
N SER A 474 74.35 39.18 59.21
CA SER A 474 75.80 38.92 59.29
C SER A 474 76.59 40.02 60.01
N ARG A 475 76.03 41.22 60.20
CA ARG A 475 76.61 42.26 61.07
C ARG A 475 76.16 42.16 62.53
N SER A 476 75.05 41.48 62.81
CA SER A 476 74.55 41.21 64.18
C SER A 476 75.01 39.87 64.77
N ALA A 477 75.87 39.13 64.06
CA ALA A 477 76.47 37.86 64.51
C ALA A 477 78.01 37.93 64.63
N GLN A 478 78.56 39.14 64.77
CA GLN A 478 79.96 39.41 65.07
C GLN A 478 80.10 39.98 66.49
#